data_AF-A6LCN0-F1
#
_entry.id   AF-A6LCN0-F1
#
_cell.length_a   1.000
_cell.length_b   1.000
_cell.length_c   1.000
_cell.angle_alpha   90.00
_cell.angle_beta   90.00
_cell.angle_gamma   90.00
#
_symmetry.space_group_name_H-M   'P 1'
#
loop_
_entity.id
_entity.type
_entity.pdbx_description
1 polymer ?
#
loop_
_entity_poly.entity_id
_entity_poly.type
_entity_poly.pdbx_seq_one_letter_code
_entity_poly.pdbx_strand_id
1 'polypeptide(L)'
;MKKGFNILLILCAALVAISCSKTKSYTDMLKDEKKAIERFIDDKGLEILDDFPADSVFKENQFVLLDNGVYLNIIDKGSDQRAVQYKTKMLYRCKMSYFMDSTIVAIENYGPHSNGTSPIAFTYGDYSKNSPYDPSYYYVSEGMQEPLKYVGDRAKVKMIVPFKRGAYNDQSNGQPVYYEILEYIFEENL
;
A
#
# COMPACT_ATOMS: atom_id res chain seq x y z
N MET A 1 -7.76 -19.97 -55.81
CA MET A 1 -8.21 -19.99 -54.39
C MET A 1 -7.13 -20.35 -53.36
N LYS A 2 -6.04 -21.06 -53.70
CA LYS A 2 -5.00 -21.46 -52.73
C LYS A 2 -4.07 -20.33 -52.22
N LYS A 3 -3.84 -19.27 -53.01
CA LYS A 3 -2.92 -18.16 -52.64
C LYS A 3 -3.49 -17.21 -51.57
N GLY A 4 -4.81 -16.97 -51.58
CA GLY A 4 -5.47 -16.15 -50.55
C GLY A 4 -5.59 -16.84 -49.19
N PHE A 5 -5.76 -18.17 -49.19
CA PHE A 5 -5.82 -18.98 -47.97
C PHE A 5 -4.50 -18.97 -47.19
N ASN A 6 -3.35 -19.01 -47.90
CA ASN A 6 -2.03 -18.92 -47.28
C ASN A 6 -1.74 -17.53 -46.68
N ILE A 7 -2.19 -16.44 -47.33
CA ILE A 7 -2.04 -15.09 -46.81
C ILE A 7 -2.89 -14.89 -45.54
N LEU A 8 -4.12 -15.42 -45.54
CA LEU A 8 -5.00 -15.38 -44.36
C LEU A 8 -4.42 -16.17 -43.17
N LEU A 9 -3.82 -17.34 -43.42
CA LEU A 9 -3.16 -18.15 -42.39
C LEU A 9 -1.92 -17.47 -41.79
N ILE A 10 -1.10 -16.80 -42.60
CA ILE A 10 0.07 -16.04 -42.14
C ILE A 10 -0.36 -14.82 -41.32
N LEU A 11 -1.44 -14.14 -41.73
CA LEU A 11 -2.00 -13.00 -40.99
C LEU A 11 -2.59 -13.45 -39.64
N CYS A 12 -3.33 -14.57 -39.62
CA CYS A 12 -3.84 -15.15 -38.38
C CYS A 12 -2.70 -15.56 -37.45
N ALA A 13 -1.63 -16.20 -37.96
CA ALA A 13 -0.46 -16.58 -37.16
C ALA A 13 0.28 -15.36 -36.56
N ALA A 14 0.40 -14.27 -37.34
CA ALA A 14 0.96 -13.01 -36.85
C ALA A 14 0.09 -12.36 -35.76
N LEU A 15 -1.24 -12.47 -35.86
CA LEU A 15 -2.17 -11.97 -34.84
C LEU A 15 -2.11 -12.81 -33.55
N VAL A 16 -1.89 -14.14 -33.62
CA VAL A 16 -1.71 -14.98 -32.42
C VAL A 16 -0.42 -14.62 -31.67
N ALA A 17 0.64 -14.22 -32.39
CA ALA A 17 1.92 -13.82 -31.78
C ALA A 17 1.85 -12.47 -31.04
N ILE A 18 0.88 -11.61 -31.36
CA ILE A 18 0.65 -10.31 -30.67
C ILE A 18 -0.24 -10.49 -29.43
N SER A 19 -1.01 -11.59 -29.36
CA SER A 19 -1.98 -11.85 -28.29
C SER A 19 -1.38 -12.41 -27.00
N CYS A 20 -0.07 -12.65 -26.92
CA CYS A 20 0.57 -12.85 -25.62
C CYS A 20 0.71 -11.49 -24.94
N SER A 21 -0.34 -11.03 -24.23
CA SER A 21 -0.13 -10.10 -23.13
C SER A 21 0.92 -10.76 -22.23
N LYS A 22 2.13 -10.22 -22.19
CA LYS A 22 3.16 -10.76 -21.32
C LYS A 22 2.68 -10.53 -19.90
N THR A 23 2.10 -11.55 -19.28
CA THR A 23 1.84 -11.56 -17.85
C THR A 23 3.17 -11.23 -17.18
N LYS A 24 3.19 -10.12 -16.45
CA LYS A 24 4.39 -9.60 -15.80
C LYS A 24 4.89 -10.65 -14.81
N SER A 25 6.17 -10.98 -14.86
CA SER A 25 6.72 -11.92 -13.89
C SER A 25 6.83 -11.24 -12.51
N TYR A 26 6.84 -12.03 -11.44
CA TYR A 26 7.05 -11.50 -10.09
C TYR A 26 8.36 -10.71 -9.98
N THR A 27 9.42 -11.17 -10.66
CA THR A 27 10.71 -10.46 -10.72
C THR A 27 10.59 -9.11 -11.43
N ASP A 28 9.81 -9.02 -12.51
CA ASP A 28 9.55 -7.75 -13.18
C ASP A 28 8.73 -6.80 -12.30
N MET A 29 7.77 -7.32 -11.52
CA MET A 29 7.00 -6.53 -10.55
C MET A 29 7.91 -5.92 -9.47
N LEU A 30 8.81 -6.73 -8.89
CA LEU A 30 9.79 -6.24 -7.91
C LEU A 30 10.71 -5.16 -8.48
N LYS A 31 11.18 -5.35 -9.72
CA LYS A 31 12.05 -4.38 -10.40
C LYS A 31 11.34 -3.05 -10.63
N ASP A 32 10.09 -3.11 -11.09
CA ASP A 32 9.31 -1.92 -11.39
C ASP A 32 8.86 -1.21 -10.12
N GLU A 33 8.48 -1.94 -9.07
CA GLU A 33 8.24 -1.37 -7.75
C GLU A 33 9.47 -0.63 -7.21
N LYS A 34 10.64 -1.28 -7.23
CA LYS A 34 11.88 -0.66 -6.75
C LYS A 34 12.13 0.68 -7.44
N LYS A 35 12.03 0.70 -8.78
CA LYS A 35 12.19 1.92 -9.58
C LYS A 35 11.15 2.98 -9.24
N ALA A 36 9.89 2.58 -9.02
CA ALA A 36 8.81 3.51 -8.67
C ALA A 36 9.01 4.13 -7.29
N ILE A 37 9.42 3.34 -6.29
CA ILE A 37 9.72 3.84 -4.94
C ILE A 37 10.92 4.79 -4.97
N GLU A 38 12.02 4.43 -5.64
CA GLU A 38 13.20 5.30 -5.79
C GLU A 38 12.83 6.63 -6.44
N ARG A 39 12.04 6.61 -7.52
CA ARG A 39 11.56 7.82 -8.18
C ARG A 39 10.67 8.65 -7.25
N PHE A 40 9.76 8.01 -6.52
CA PHE A 40 8.86 8.72 -5.60
C PHE A 40 9.62 9.41 -4.46
N ILE A 41 10.65 8.75 -3.91
CA ILE A 41 11.53 9.31 -2.88
C ILE A 41 12.24 10.55 -3.41
N ASP A 42 12.81 10.48 -4.62
CA ASP A 42 13.51 11.60 -5.26
C ASP A 42 12.55 12.76 -5.59
N ASP A 43 11.44 12.47 -6.28
CA ASP A 43 10.41 13.45 -6.68
C ASP A 43 9.84 14.22 -5.47
N LYS A 44 9.79 13.59 -4.29
CA LYS A 44 9.27 14.17 -3.05
C LYS A 44 10.36 14.72 -2.12
N GLY A 45 11.64 14.53 -2.44
CA GLY A 45 12.75 14.94 -1.58
C GLY A 45 12.73 14.28 -0.20
N LEU A 46 12.40 12.98 -0.15
CA LEU A 46 12.33 12.24 1.12
C LEU A 46 13.72 11.87 1.62
N GLU A 47 13.95 12.06 2.91
CA GLU A 47 15.15 11.62 3.61
C GLU A 47 14.88 10.25 4.22
N ILE A 48 15.55 9.20 3.73
CA ILE A 48 15.40 7.85 4.27
C ILE A 48 16.44 7.61 5.37
N LEU A 49 15.96 7.28 6.56
CA LEU A 49 16.75 7.01 7.75
C LEU A 49 16.98 5.50 7.90
N ASP A 50 18.18 5.14 8.34
CA ASP A 50 18.53 3.75 8.68
C ASP A 50 17.92 3.32 10.02
N ASP A 51 17.81 4.26 10.97
CA ASP A 51 17.30 4.03 12.32
C ASP A 51 16.21 5.05 12.69
N PHE A 52 15.42 4.74 13.72
CA PHE A 52 14.47 5.70 14.28
C PHE A 52 15.20 6.94 14.81
N PRO A 53 14.68 8.16 14.56
CA PRO A 53 15.19 9.37 15.18
C PRO A 53 14.94 9.35 16.70
N ALA A 54 15.70 10.18 17.43
CA ALA A 54 15.54 10.33 18.87
C ALA A 54 14.07 10.61 19.23
N ASP A 55 13.58 9.91 20.25
CA ASP A 55 12.20 9.99 20.75
C ASP A 55 11.09 9.72 19.71
N SER A 56 11.44 9.16 18.54
CA SER A 56 10.53 8.97 17.40
C SER A 56 9.96 10.29 16.86
N VAL A 57 10.73 11.39 16.94
CA VAL A 57 10.35 12.69 16.38
C VAL A 57 10.90 12.82 14.96
N PHE A 58 10.02 12.78 13.96
CA PHE A 58 10.37 12.88 12.54
C PHE A 58 10.18 14.30 12.01
N LYS A 59 11.04 14.71 11.07
CA LYS A 59 10.71 15.82 10.17
C LYS A 59 9.68 15.36 9.13
N GLU A 60 9.04 16.32 8.47
CA GLU A 60 7.92 16.08 7.55
C GLU A 60 8.29 15.18 6.34
N ASN A 61 9.55 15.26 5.89
CA ASN A 61 10.08 14.49 4.76
C ASN A 61 10.95 13.28 5.19
N GLN A 62 11.08 12.99 6.48
CA GLN A 62 11.92 11.88 6.97
C GLN A 62 11.12 10.59 7.08
N PHE A 63 11.66 9.48 6.60
CA PHE A 63 11.06 8.16 6.72
C PHE A 63 12.11 7.16 7.16
N VAL A 64 11.82 6.33 8.17
CA VAL A 64 12.67 5.18 8.50
C VAL A 64 12.28 3.98 7.65
N LEU A 65 13.26 3.26 7.09
CA LEU A 65 13.00 1.99 6.41
C LEU A 65 13.00 0.85 7.43
N LEU A 66 11.85 0.21 7.62
CA LEU A 66 11.71 -0.93 8.54
C LEU A 66 12.21 -2.24 7.90
N ASP A 67 12.59 -3.21 8.73
CA ASP A 67 13.09 -4.53 8.31
C ASP A 67 12.16 -5.28 7.34
N ASN A 68 10.84 -5.04 7.42
CA ASN A 68 9.86 -5.68 6.55
C ASN A 68 9.69 -4.99 5.19
N GLY A 69 10.38 -3.87 4.95
CA GLY A 69 10.39 -3.07 3.73
C GLY A 69 9.45 -1.87 3.71
N VAL A 70 8.70 -1.62 4.79
CA VAL A 70 7.81 -0.44 4.90
C VAL A 70 8.62 0.79 5.27
N TYR A 71 8.35 1.91 4.59
CA TYR A 71 8.89 3.22 4.97
C TYR A 71 7.89 3.91 5.88
N LEU A 72 8.32 4.38 7.05
CA LEU A 72 7.45 4.93 8.08
C LEU A 72 7.87 6.34 8.49
N ASN A 73 6.91 7.25 8.57
CA ASN A 73 7.01 8.52 9.28
C ASN A 73 5.91 8.56 10.36
N ILE A 74 6.29 8.84 11.60
CA ILE A 74 5.33 9.07 12.70
C ILE A 74 5.09 10.58 12.79
N ILE A 75 3.87 11.02 12.49
CA ILE A 75 3.42 12.41 12.62
C ILE A 75 3.01 12.68 14.07
N ASP A 76 2.24 11.75 14.63
CA ASP A 76 1.74 11.79 16.00
C ASP A 76 1.80 10.36 16.56
N LYS A 77 2.47 10.19 17.70
CA LYS A 77 2.66 8.89 18.34
C LYS A 77 1.37 8.35 18.97
N GLY A 78 0.37 9.21 19.17
CA GLY A 78 -0.85 8.85 19.89
C GLY A 78 -0.57 8.52 21.35
N SER A 79 -1.46 7.73 21.96
CA SER A 79 -1.32 7.31 23.36
C SER A 79 -0.20 6.28 23.59
N ASP A 80 0.12 6.03 24.86
CA ASP A 80 1.06 4.98 25.25
C ASP A 80 0.45 3.57 25.18
N GLN A 81 -0.85 3.45 24.90
CA GLN A 81 -1.52 2.17 24.71
C GLN A 81 -0.96 1.44 23.48
N ARG A 82 -0.80 0.11 23.56
CA ARG A 82 -0.37 -0.71 22.42
C ARG A 82 -1.42 -1.75 22.08
N ALA A 83 -1.66 -1.92 20.77
CA ALA A 83 -2.56 -2.92 20.26
C ALA A 83 -2.00 -4.32 20.56
N VAL A 84 -2.90 -5.24 20.92
CA VAL A 84 -2.58 -6.65 21.17
C VAL A 84 -3.03 -7.46 19.97
N GLN A 85 -2.07 -8.14 19.34
CA GLN A 85 -2.31 -8.95 18.15
C GLN A 85 -3.39 -10.01 18.43
N TYR A 86 -4.29 -10.17 17.46
CA TYR A 86 -5.48 -11.01 17.46
C TYR A 86 -6.55 -10.64 18.51
N LYS A 87 -6.46 -9.45 19.12
CA LYS A 87 -7.42 -9.01 20.15
C LYS A 87 -7.95 -7.60 19.93
N THR A 88 -7.05 -6.63 19.74
CA THR A 88 -7.46 -5.23 19.69
C THR A 88 -8.20 -4.95 18.39
N LYS A 89 -9.45 -4.49 18.54
CA LYS A 89 -10.26 -4.03 17.42
C LYS A 89 -9.90 -2.60 17.09
N MET A 90 -9.69 -2.36 15.81
CA MET A 90 -9.12 -1.15 15.27
C MET A 90 -10.08 -0.56 14.24
N LEU A 91 -10.08 0.76 14.19
CA LEU A 91 -10.61 1.51 13.07
C LEU A 91 -9.48 2.37 12.50
N TYR A 92 -9.50 2.67 11.21
CA TYR A 92 -8.59 3.64 10.62
C TYR A 92 -9.26 4.58 9.63
N ARG A 93 -8.68 5.77 9.51
CA ARG A 93 -8.96 6.74 8.44
C ARG A 93 -7.67 7.08 7.72
N CYS A 94 -7.69 7.20 6.40
CA CYS A 94 -6.50 7.50 5.63
C CYS A 94 -6.79 8.25 4.33
N LYS A 95 -5.70 8.69 3.72
CA LYS A 95 -5.64 9.04 2.30
C LYS A 95 -4.53 8.21 1.65
N MET A 96 -4.92 7.22 0.87
CA MET A 96 -4.03 6.24 0.23
C MET A 96 -4.01 6.46 -1.28
N SER A 97 -2.83 6.46 -1.89
CA SER A 97 -2.67 6.59 -3.34
C SER A 97 -1.74 5.53 -3.92
N TYR A 98 -2.05 5.06 -5.13
CA TYR A 98 -1.07 4.43 -6.00
C TYR A 98 -0.16 5.49 -6.61
N PHE A 99 1.08 5.11 -6.93
CA PHE A 99 2.06 6.05 -7.49
C PHE A 99 3.04 5.44 -8.51
N MET A 100 2.84 4.19 -8.93
CA MET A 100 3.76 3.50 -9.85
C MET A 100 3.93 4.24 -11.19
N ASP A 101 2.81 4.44 -11.89
CA ASP A 101 2.81 5.15 -13.18
C ASP A 101 2.30 6.58 -13.04
N SER A 102 1.21 6.75 -12.29
CA SER A 102 0.57 8.02 -11.98
C SER A 102 0.00 7.99 -10.57
N THR A 103 -0.21 9.17 -9.97
CA THR A 103 -0.83 9.28 -8.66
C THR A 103 -2.34 9.11 -8.78
N ILE A 104 -2.89 8.05 -8.16
CA ILE A 104 -4.31 7.75 -8.15
C ILE A 104 -4.75 7.56 -6.70
N VAL A 105 -5.65 8.42 -6.21
CA VAL A 105 -6.24 8.28 -4.87
C VAL A 105 -7.17 7.07 -4.86
N ALA A 106 -6.85 6.08 -4.04
CA ALA A 106 -7.58 4.82 -3.93
C ALA A 106 -8.52 4.80 -2.72
N ILE A 107 -8.12 5.43 -1.61
CA ILE A 107 -8.93 5.57 -0.40
C ILE A 107 -8.80 7.02 0.08
N GLU A 108 -9.91 7.68 0.36
CA GLU A 108 -9.94 9.01 0.98
C GLU A 108 -11.10 9.08 1.98
N ASN A 109 -10.83 8.67 3.22
CA ASN A 109 -11.76 8.80 4.35
C ASN A 109 -11.15 9.62 5.51
N TYR A 110 -10.13 10.44 5.21
CA TYR A 110 -9.53 11.42 6.11
C TYR A 110 -9.40 12.79 5.42
N GLY A 111 -9.58 13.88 6.18
CA GLY A 111 -9.33 15.25 5.72
C GLY A 111 -10.60 16.01 5.29
N PRO A 112 -10.44 17.18 4.66
CA PRO A 112 -11.56 18.09 4.37
C PRO A 112 -12.59 17.53 3.36
N HIS A 113 -12.18 16.60 2.51
CA HIS A 113 -13.05 15.99 1.48
C HIS A 113 -13.67 14.66 1.92
N SER A 114 -13.44 14.21 3.15
CA SER A 114 -13.95 12.92 3.64
C SER A 114 -15.28 13.04 4.38
N ASN A 115 -16.07 14.08 4.13
CA ASN A 115 -17.34 14.30 4.83
C ASN A 115 -18.33 13.16 4.53
N GLY A 116 -19.03 12.66 5.56
CA GLY A 116 -19.96 11.54 5.45
C GLY A 116 -19.30 10.15 5.32
N THR A 117 -17.96 10.05 5.30
CA THR A 117 -17.26 8.76 5.29
C THR A 117 -17.15 8.16 6.69
N SER A 118 -17.12 6.84 6.79
CA SER A 118 -16.86 6.09 8.02
C SER A 118 -15.41 5.58 8.06
N PRO A 119 -14.85 5.35 9.25
CA PRO A 119 -13.56 4.66 9.35
C PRO A 119 -13.69 3.20 8.93
N ILE A 120 -12.58 2.59 8.55
CA ILE A 120 -12.50 1.20 8.10
C ILE A 120 -12.08 0.33 9.29
N ALA A 121 -12.79 -0.77 9.52
CA ALA A 121 -12.56 -1.67 10.66
C ALA A 121 -11.63 -2.84 10.32
N PHE A 122 -10.83 -3.26 11.30
CA PHE A 122 -10.04 -4.50 11.28
C PHE A 122 -9.69 -4.93 12.72
N THR A 123 -9.26 -6.18 12.92
CA THR A 123 -8.60 -6.60 14.16
C THR A 123 -7.10 -6.62 13.93
N TYR A 124 -6.31 -6.05 14.85
CA TYR A 124 -4.86 -6.08 14.71
C TYR A 124 -4.35 -7.53 14.61
N GLY A 125 -3.61 -7.86 13.55
CA GLY A 125 -3.19 -9.22 13.21
C GLY A 125 -4.03 -9.88 12.12
N ASP A 126 -5.10 -9.24 11.64
CA ASP A 126 -5.84 -9.71 10.47
C ASP A 126 -4.95 -9.75 9.22
N TYR A 127 -5.24 -10.71 8.34
CA TYR A 127 -4.56 -10.87 7.06
C TYR A 127 -5.50 -10.50 5.89
N SER A 128 -4.90 -10.11 4.77
CA SER A 128 -5.65 -9.84 3.55
C SER A 128 -6.09 -11.14 2.89
N LYS A 129 -7.40 -11.39 2.80
CA LYS A 129 -7.92 -12.59 2.12
C LYS A 129 -7.82 -12.44 0.60
N ASN A 130 -7.71 -13.57 -0.09
CA ASN A 130 -7.61 -13.63 -1.55
C ASN A 130 -8.96 -13.52 -2.29
N SER A 131 -10.08 -13.51 -1.56
CA SER A 131 -11.41 -13.37 -2.14
C SER A 131 -11.71 -11.89 -2.41
N PRO A 132 -11.96 -11.47 -3.67
CA PRO A 132 -12.29 -10.09 -3.99
C PRO A 132 -13.65 -9.62 -3.44
N TYR A 133 -14.43 -10.53 -2.86
CA TYR A 133 -15.70 -10.25 -2.20
C TYR A 133 -15.55 -9.99 -0.70
N ASP A 134 -14.37 -10.27 -0.12
CA ASP A 134 -14.07 -9.94 1.27
C ASP A 134 -13.40 -8.55 1.32
N PRO A 135 -13.88 -7.61 2.16
CA PRO A 135 -13.29 -6.27 2.25
C PRO A 135 -11.78 -6.27 2.56
N SER A 136 -11.29 -7.26 3.31
CA SER A 136 -9.87 -7.36 3.65
C SER A 136 -8.95 -7.49 2.42
N TYR A 137 -9.48 -7.95 1.28
CA TYR A 137 -8.76 -8.04 0.01
C TYR A 137 -8.21 -6.68 -0.47
N TYR A 138 -8.91 -5.59 -0.13
CA TYR A 138 -8.55 -4.21 -0.50
C TYR A 138 -8.05 -3.39 0.69
N TYR A 139 -8.56 -3.66 1.90
CA TYR A 139 -8.47 -2.69 3.01
C TYR A 139 -7.61 -3.14 4.19
N VAL A 140 -7.08 -4.35 4.19
CA VAL A 140 -6.22 -4.89 5.25
C VAL A 140 -4.91 -5.37 4.64
N SER A 141 -3.80 -5.04 5.27
CA SER A 141 -2.47 -5.47 4.84
C SER A 141 -1.52 -5.58 6.03
N GLU A 142 -0.44 -6.34 5.90
CA GLU A 142 0.62 -6.40 6.92
C GLU A 142 1.26 -5.02 7.11
N GLY A 143 1.57 -4.34 6.00
CA GLY A 143 2.27 -3.07 6.02
C GLY A 143 1.48 -1.94 6.67
N MET A 144 0.15 -1.90 6.49
CA MET A 144 -0.71 -0.91 7.16
C MET A 144 -0.73 -1.10 8.68
N GLN A 145 -0.46 -2.30 9.18
CA GLN A 145 -0.51 -2.62 10.61
C GLN A 145 0.85 -2.49 11.30
N GLU A 146 1.94 -2.41 10.53
CA GLU A 146 3.31 -2.38 11.04
C GLU A 146 3.58 -1.24 12.04
N PRO A 147 3.05 -0.02 11.86
CA PRO A 147 3.27 1.08 12.81
C PRO A 147 2.72 0.83 14.21
N LEU A 148 1.73 -0.06 14.38
CA LEU A 148 1.11 -0.37 15.68
C LEU A 148 2.09 -0.99 16.69
N LYS A 149 3.27 -1.42 16.24
CA LYS A 149 4.39 -1.79 17.12
C LYS A 149 4.96 -0.59 17.88
N TYR A 150 4.82 0.62 17.34
CA TYR A 150 5.48 1.84 17.80
C TYR A 150 4.52 2.91 18.31
N VAL A 151 3.27 2.93 17.82
CA VAL A 151 2.27 3.98 18.08
C VAL A 151 1.02 3.46 18.79
N GLY A 152 0.23 4.35 19.38
CA GLY A 152 -1.00 4.01 20.10
C GLY A 152 -2.28 4.61 19.51
N ASP A 153 -3.29 4.79 20.36
CA ASP A 153 -4.58 5.32 19.95
C ASP A 153 -4.46 6.77 19.47
N ARG A 154 -5.20 7.13 18.42
CA ARG A 154 -5.17 8.44 17.72
C ARG A 154 -3.85 8.81 17.07
N ALA A 155 -2.92 7.87 16.99
CA ALA A 155 -1.66 8.05 16.27
C ALA A 155 -1.90 8.34 14.79
N LYS A 156 -0.99 9.13 14.21
CA LYS A 156 -1.00 9.52 12.80
C LYS A 156 0.34 9.22 12.16
N VAL A 157 0.33 8.59 11.00
CA VAL A 157 1.53 8.18 10.27
C VAL A 157 1.44 8.48 8.78
N LYS A 158 2.59 8.58 8.13
CA LYS A 158 2.72 8.42 6.67
C LYS A 158 3.46 7.12 6.38
N MET A 159 3.15 6.48 5.27
CA MET A 159 3.83 5.24 4.90
C MET A 159 4.00 5.08 3.39
N ILE A 160 5.11 4.46 2.98
CA ILE A 160 5.21 3.80 1.67
C ILE A 160 5.22 2.30 1.95
N VAL A 161 4.22 1.58 1.43
CA VAL A 161 4.07 0.14 1.63
C VAL A 161 4.33 -0.57 0.31
N PRO A 162 5.37 -1.43 0.22
CA PRO A 162 5.60 -2.25 -0.96
C PRO A 162 4.50 -3.30 -1.12
N PHE A 163 4.19 -3.69 -2.35
CA PHE A 163 3.12 -4.63 -2.70
C PHE A 163 3.27 -5.95 -1.95
N LYS A 164 4.50 -6.41 -1.67
CA LYS A 164 4.74 -7.63 -0.88
C LYS A 164 4.11 -7.59 0.52
N ARG A 165 3.92 -6.39 1.07
CA ARG A 165 3.29 -6.11 2.38
C ARG A 165 1.94 -5.41 2.23
N GLY A 166 1.47 -5.19 1.00
CA GLY A 166 0.20 -4.54 0.68
C GLY A 166 -1.01 -5.46 0.84
N ALA A 167 -2.20 -4.96 0.48
CA ALA A 167 -3.40 -5.79 0.46
C ALA A 167 -3.28 -6.83 -0.67
N TYR A 168 -4.13 -7.86 -0.67
CA TYR A 168 -4.06 -8.92 -1.68
C TYR A 168 -4.27 -8.36 -3.10
N ASN A 169 -5.11 -7.33 -3.23
CA ASN A 169 -5.25 -6.60 -4.49
C ASN A 169 -3.92 -6.01 -4.97
N ASP A 170 -3.20 -5.31 -4.08
CA ASP A 170 -1.92 -4.68 -4.37
C ASP A 170 -0.86 -5.72 -4.73
N GLN A 171 -0.80 -6.81 -3.95
CA GLN A 171 0.09 -7.95 -4.17
C GLN A 171 -0.12 -8.55 -5.57
N SER A 172 -1.36 -8.76 -5.97
CA SER A 172 -1.72 -9.37 -7.26
C SER A 172 -1.35 -8.48 -8.44
N ASN A 173 -1.33 -7.15 -8.24
CA ASN A 173 -1.06 -6.16 -9.27
C ASN A 173 0.37 -5.58 -9.20
N GLY A 174 1.13 -5.94 -8.16
CA GLY A 174 2.49 -5.46 -7.94
C GLY A 174 2.56 -3.98 -7.62
N GLN A 175 1.52 -3.44 -6.97
CA GLN A 175 1.37 -2.00 -6.73
C GLN A 175 1.85 -1.62 -5.34
N PRO A 176 2.89 -0.77 -5.19
CA PRO A 176 3.15 -0.11 -3.93
C PRO A 176 2.11 1.00 -3.69
N VAL A 177 1.84 1.28 -2.43
CA VAL A 177 0.88 2.32 -2.02
C VAL A 177 1.53 3.33 -1.08
N TYR A 178 1.11 4.59 -1.22
CA TYR A 178 1.52 5.69 -0.34
C TYR A 178 0.33 6.12 0.50
N TYR A 179 0.48 6.04 1.82
CA TYR A 179 -0.43 6.66 2.77
C TYR A 179 0.10 8.06 3.09
N GLU A 180 -0.54 9.08 2.50
CA GLU A 180 -0.23 10.49 2.79
C GLU A 180 -0.53 10.83 4.26
N ILE A 181 -1.54 10.15 4.80
CA ILE A 181 -1.93 10.18 6.21
C ILE A 181 -2.71 8.91 6.51
N LEU A 182 -2.47 8.32 7.68
CA LEU A 182 -3.31 7.29 8.28
C LEU A 182 -3.42 7.55 9.78
N GLU A 183 -4.66 7.64 10.27
CA GLU A 183 -5.00 7.75 11.68
C GLU A 183 -5.56 6.41 12.20
N TYR A 184 -5.00 5.91 13.31
CA TYR A 184 -5.52 4.74 14.02
C TYR A 184 -6.47 5.15 15.14
N ILE A 185 -7.51 4.36 15.34
CA ILE A 185 -8.51 4.53 16.40
C ILE A 185 -8.72 3.17 17.06
N PHE A 186 -8.55 3.10 18.37
CA PHE A 186 -8.80 1.89 19.15
C PHE A 186 -10.29 1.85 19.47
N GLU A 187 -11.00 0.84 18.98
CA GLU A 187 -12.47 0.79 19.07
C GLU A 187 -12.95 0.71 20.54
N GLU A 188 -12.14 0.13 21.42
CA GLU A 188 -12.44 0.00 22.86
C GLU A 188 -12.47 1.34 23.63
N ASN A 189 -11.96 2.43 23.03
CA ASN A 189 -11.93 3.76 23.63
C ASN A 189 -13.02 4.70 23.07
N LEU A 190 -13.96 4.18 22.27
CA LEU A 190 -15.06 4.95 21.68
C LEU A 190 -16.28 5.08 22.60
#